data_AF-A0A920T597-F1
#
_entry.id   AF-A0A920T597-F1
#
_cell.length_a   1.000
_cell.length_b   1.000
_cell.length_c   1.000
_cell.angle_alpha   90.00
_cell.angle_beta   90.00
_cell.angle_gamma   90.00
#
_symmetry.space_group_name_H-M   'P 1'
#
loop_
_entity.id
_entity.type
_entity.pdbx_description
1 polymer ?
#
loop_
_entity_poly.entity_id
_entity_poly.type
_entity_poly.pdbx_seq_one_letter_code
_entity_poly.pdbx_strand_id
1 'polypeptide(L)'
;MGLGLAYRNPEHAPFTPGFVEPNKTFTEPLNVQIAGLQVHMSPAPSDADDSITIWFPDLGVCVNNLIWPVLFNVFAIRGEEYRDPRILLAGIDHILSLSPEVVIGTHGPPIVGAEFSENEITRYRDRIQFFWDQTVRGINKGMDLEQLTQFVQLPKSEEESYLTRQFYGLAEHHVGQIQNGLRGWFDGNPAKLFPDNPSDRAEKLVHGFGGVERTQAIAERHLQKGTFGGLLSYRASFWNTTTVLKKIIVLTWKELLTFS
;
A
#
# COMPACT_ATOMS: atom_id res chain seq x y z
N MET A 1 9.48 -16.42 -9.78
CA MET A 1 8.04 -16.43 -10.09
C MET A 1 7.74 -15.31 -11.08
N GLY A 2 7.07 -15.58 -12.20
CA GLY A 2 6.66 -14.55 -13.15
C GLY A 2 5.20 -14.18 -12.93
N LEU A 3 4.91 -13.10 -12.20
CA LEU A 3 3.52 -12.64 -11.95
C LEU A 3 2.98 -11.75 -13.09
N GLY A 4 3.38 -12.03 -14.33
CA GLY A 4 2.90 -11.33 -15.52
C GLY A 4 3.89 -10.32 -16.14
N LEU A 5 3.44 -9.68 -17.22
CA LEU A 5 4.25 -8.85 -18.14
C LEU A 5 4.90 -7.62 -17.46
N ALA A 6 4.31 -7.12 -16.39
CA ALA A 6 4.77 -5.94 -15.65
C ALA A 6 5.47 -6.27 -14.32
N TYR A 7 5.43 -7.53 -13.86
CA TYR A 7 6.02 -7.91 -12.57
C TYR A 7 7.55 -7.94 -12.63
N ARG A 8 8.11 -8.39 -13.76
CA ARG A 8 9.53 -8.32 -14.11
C ARG A 8 9.63 -8.15 -15.63
N ASN A 9 9.49 -6.93 -16.13
CA ASN A 9 9.67 -6.67 -17.56
C ASN A 9 11.16 -6.85 -17.92
N PRO A 10 11.54 -7.85 -18.75
CA PRO A 10 12.93 -8.09 -19.10
C PRO A 10 13.58 -6.93 -19.87
N GLU A 11 12.79 -6.13 -20.59
CA GLU A 11 13.25 -4.93 -21.30
C GLU A 11 13.60 -3.80 -20.32
N HIS A 12 13.03 -3.83 -19.12
CA HIS A 12 13.36 -2.97 -17.98
C HIS A 12 14.08 -3.77 -16.90
N ALA A 13 14.91 -4.75 -17.29
CA ALA A 13 15.77 -5.41 -16.33
C ALA A 13 16.57 -4.31 -15.60
N PRO A 14 16.64 -4.33 -14.26
CA PRO A 14 17.48 -3.42 -13.52
C PRO A 14 18.93 -3.85 -13.77
N PHE A 15 19.47 -3.56 -14.95
CA PHE A 15 20.89 -3.42 -15.11
C PHE A 15 21.24 -2.14 -14.38
N THR A 16 21.54 -2.28 -13.09
CA THR A 16 22.36 -1.28 -12.40
C THR A 16 23.79 -1.56 -12.84
N PRO A 17 24.37 -0.83 -13.80
CA PRO A 17 25.81 -0.88 -13.99
C PRO A 17 26.46 -0.57 -12.63
N GLY A 18 27.27 -1.50 -12.11
CA GLY A 18 27.87 -1.37 -10.79
C GLY A 18 27.41 -2.36 -9.71
N PHE A 19 26.60 -3.37 -10.03
CA PHE A 19 26.40 -4.49 -9.09
C PHE A 19 27.71 -5.24 -8.85
N VAL A 20 28.11 -5.35 -7.59
CA VAL A 20 29.22 -6.18 -7.12
C VAL A 20 28.64 -7.15 -6.09
N GLU A 21 28.87 -8.45 -6.31
CA GLU A 21 28.35 -9.47 -5.39
C GLU A 21 28.92 -9.30 -3.97
N PRO A 22 28.09 -9.48 -2.93
CA PRO A 22 28.58 -9.46 -1.56
C PRO A 22 29.52 -10.65 -1.34
N ASN A 23 30.69 -10.38 -0.74
CA ASN A 23 31.66 -11.41 -0.37
C ASN A 23 31.24 -12.22 0.87
N LYS A 24 30.27 -11.71 1.63
CA LYS A 24 29.71 -12.33 2.83
C LYS A 24 28.22 -12.02 2.91
N THR A 25 27.42 -13.08 2.96
CA THR A 25 25.98 -13.02 3.21
C THR A 25 25.66 -13.60 4.58
N PHE A 26 24.49 -13.31 5.11
CA PHE A 26 24.01 -13.85 6.37
C PHE A 26 22.48 -13.96 6.35
N THR A 27 21.96 -14.93 7.10
CA THR A 27 20.51 -15.12 7.33
C THR A 27 20.14 -15.00 8.81
N GLU A 28 21.14 -14.91 9.68
CA GLU A 28 21.03 -14.77 11.13
C GLU A 28 21.76 -13.50 11.58
N PRO A 29 21.42 -12.90 12.72
CA PRO A 29 22.11 -11.72 13.23
C PRO A 29 23.64 -11.87 13.25
N LEU A 30 24.32 -10.85 12.74
CA LEU A 30 25.76 -10.83 12.52
C LEU A 30 26.39 -9.61 13.19
N ASN A 31 27.28 -9.86 14.16
CA ASN A 31 28.09 -8.84 14.80
C ASN A 31 29.48 -8.81 14.19
N VAL A 32 29.93 -7.63 13.76
CA VAL A 32 31.25 -7.43 13.13
C VAL A 32 31.87 -6.12 13.57
N GLN A 33 33.17 -5.99 13.29
CA GLN A 33 33.87 -4.72 13.37
C GLN A 33 34.08 -4.18 11.96
N ILE A 34 33.62 -2.95 11.69
CA ILE A 34 33.80 -2.27 10.41
C ILE A 34 34.47 -0.93 10.68
N ALA A 35 35.65 -0.73 10.10
CA ALA A 35 36.45 0.50 10.27
C ALA A 35 36.67 0.89 11.76
N GLY A 36 36.79 -0.10 12.66
CA GLY A 36 37.00 0.10 14.09
C GLY A 36 35.71 0.26 14.92
N LEU A 37 34.54 0.36 14.28
CA LEU A 37 33.24 0.44 14.96
C LEU A 37 32.64 -0.95 15.15
N GLN A 38 32.00 -1.17 16.29
CA GLN A 38 31.13 -2.33 16.49
C GLN A 38 29.85 -2.13 15.69
N VAL A 39 29.47 -3.13 14.89
CA VAL A 39 28.27 -3.09 14.04
C VAL A 39 27.48 -4.38 14.21
N HIS A 40 26.20 -4.25 14.58
CA HIS A 40 25.26 -5.36 14.68
C HIS A 40 24.32 -5.30 13.48
N MET A 41 24.32 -6.33 12.64
CA MET A 41 23.44 -6.43 11.48
C MET A 41 22.40 -7.52 11.71
N SER A 42 21.12 -7.19 11.59
CA SER A 42 20.03 -8.15 11.80
C SER A 42 19.11 -8.20 10.57
N PRO A 43 18.68 -9.39 10.12
CA PRO A 43 17.64 -9.50 9.11
C PRO A 43 16.39 -8.71 9.52
N ALA A 44 15.88 -7.90 8.60
CA ALA A 44 14.75 -7.01 8.83
C ALA A 44 13.93 -6.87 7.54
N PRO A 45 13.17 -7.90 7.14
CA PRO A 45 12.36 -7.86 5.93
C PRO A 45 11.42 -6.66 5.92
N SER A 46 11.41 -5.91 4.81
CA SER A 46 10.60 -4.69 4.65
C SER A 46 9.98 -4.60 3.25
N ASP A 47 10.45 -3.67 2.43
CA ASP A 47 10.11 -3.56 1.01
C ASP A 47 10.72 -4.71 0.18
N ALA A 48 11.71 -5.41 0.74
CA ALA A 48 12.36 -6.63 0.23
C ALA A 48 12.64 -7.63 1.37
N ASP A 49 12.72 -8.91 1.02
CA ASP A 49 12.92 -10.02 1.98
C ASP A 49 14.33 -10.08 2.56
N ASP A 50 15.30 -9.45 1.88
CA ASP A 50 16.73 -9.41 2.22
C ASP A 50 17.18 -8.07 2.82
N SER A 51 16.22 -7.23 3.24
CA SER A 51 16.51 -6.01 3.99
C SER A 51 17.07 -6.31 5.39
N ILE A 52 17.88 -5.38 5.90
CA ILE A 52 18.57 -5.53 7.19
C ILE A 52 18.50 -4.23 8.02
N THR A 53 18.54 -4.37 9.34
CA THR A 53 18.83 -3.28 10.28
C THR A 53 20.33 -3.30 10.59
N ILE A 54 20.97 -2.13 10.55
CA ILE A 54 22.39 -1.96 10.88
C ILE A 54 22.49 -1.04 12.10
N TRP A 55 22.99 -1.58 13.20
CA TRP A 55 23.08 -0.89 14.49
C TRP A 55 24.53 -0.62 14.89
N PHE A 56 24.81 0.64 15.24
CA PHE A 56 26.10 1.11 15.73
C PHE A 56 25.94 1.51 17.21
N PRO A 57 26.12 0.57 18.17
CA PRO A 57 25.86 0.82 19.59
C PRO A 57 26.66 1.98 20.16
N ASP A 58 27.95 2.09 19.80
CA ASP A 58 28.84 3.14 20.32
C ASP A 58 28.43 4.54 19.85
N LEU A 59 27.64 4.64 18.79
CA LEU A 59 27.16 5.90 18.21
C LEU A 59 25.69 6.17 18.51
N GLY A 60 24.94 5.19 19.02
CA GLY A 60 23.49 5.30 19.15
C GLY A 60 22.76 5.40 17.79
N VAL A 61 23.37 4.92 16.69
CA VAL A 61 22.85 5.09 15.32
C VAL A 61 22.27 3.79 14.76
N CYS A 62 21.02 3.85 14.29
CA CYS A 62 20.34 2.76 13.59
C CYS A 62 20.08 3.11 12.13
N VAL A 63 20.65 2.36 11.18
CA VAL A 63 20.37 2.46 9.74
C VAL A 63 19.37 1.38 9.33
N ASN A 64 18.31 1.73 8.59
CA ASN A 64 17.23 0.81 8.26
C ASN A 64 16.47 1.18 6.98
N ASN A 65 15.63 0.24 6.51
CA ASN A 65 14.67 0.44 5.42
C ASN A 65 13.21 0.15 5.84
N LEU A 66 12.93 0.21 7.15
CA LEU A 66 11.63 -0.08 7.76
C LEU A 66 10.81 1.20 7.98
N ILE A 67 11.47 2.26 8.44
CA ILE A 67 10.88 3.57 8.74
C ILE A 67 11.10 4.49 7.54
N TRP A 68 10.00 4.83 6.87
CA TRP A 68 10.02 5.66 5.66
C TRP A 68 9.57 7.09 5.97
N PRO A 69 9.98 8.09 5.16
CA PRO A 69 9.61 9.50 5.36
C PRO A 69 8.14 9.82 5.04
N VAL A 70 7.30 8.80 4.92
CA VAL A 70 5.87 8.80 4.57
C VAL A 70 5.26 7.50 5.06
N LEU A 71 3.93 7.42 5.18
CA LEU A 71 3.27 6.15 5.43
C LEU A 71 3.57 5.18 4.27
N PHE A 72 4.42 4.18 4.54
CA PHE A 72 4.85 3.21 3.54
C PHE A 72 3.68 2.33 3.11
N ASN A 73 3.63 1.97 1.82
CA ASN A 73 2.75 0.92 1.35
C ASN A 73 3.34 -0.43 1.79
N VAL A 74 2.80 -1.04 2.85
CA VAL A 74 3.18 -2.42 3.23
C VAL A 74 3.03 -3.38 2.03
N PHE A 75 2.12 -3.05 1.09
CA PHE A 75 1.94 -3.66 -0.24
C PHE A 75 1.87 -2.61 -1.32
N ALA A 76 2.79 -2.63 -2.28
CA ALA A 76 2.73 -1.71 -3.40
C ALA A 76 1.53 -2.02 -4.32
N ILE A 77 0.73 -0.99 -4.65
CA ILE A 77 -0.44 -1.10 -5.53
C ILE A 77 -0.12 -1.58 -6.96
N ARG A 78 1.15 -1.56 -7.35
CA ARG A 78 1.64 -2.04 -8.65
C ARG A 78 1.50 -3.56 -8.82
N GLY A 79 1.20 -4.29 -7.75
CA GLY A 79 1.05 -5.74 -7.74
C GLY A 79 2.36 -6.43 -7.35
N GLU A 80 2.38 -7.04 -6.19
CA GLU A 80 3.51 -7.78 -5.62
C GLU A 80 2.99 -9.01 -4.86
N GLU A 81 3.90 -9.86 -4.40
CA GLU A 81 3.53 -10.94 -3.48
C GLU A 81 3.01 -10.33 -2.16
N TYR A 82 2.02 -10.99 -1.56
CA TYR A 82 1.54 -10.58 -0.25
C TYR A 82 2.65 -10.79 0.79
N ARG A 83 2.84 -9.79 1.63
CA ARG A 83 3.71 -9.79 2.80
C ARG A 83 2.81 -9.65 4.00
N ASP A 84 3.29 -10.04 5.17
CA ASP A 84 2.51 -9.90 6.37
C ASP A 84 2.93 -8.61 7.09
N PRO A 85 2.04 -7.63 7.34
CA PRO A 85 2.40 -6.44 8.12
C PRO A 85 3.00 -6.76 9.49
N ARG A 86 2.68 -7.93 10.07
CA ARG A 86 3.25 -8.38 11.33
C ARG A 86 4.76 -8.62 11.26
N ILE A 87 5.30 -8.97 10.09
CA ILE A 87 6.76 -9.10 9.89
C ILE A 87 7.41 -7.72 9.99
N LEU A 88 6.82 -6.72 9.32
CA LEU A 88 7.29 -5.34 9.39
C LEU A 88 7.22 -4.79 10.82
N LEU A 89 6.12 -5.06 11.53
CA LEU A 89 5.94 -4.66 12.93
C LEU A 89 7.02 -5.25 13.84
N ALA A 90 7.37 -6.53 13.68
CA ALA A 90 8.45 -7.14 14.44
C ALA A 90 9.81 -6.46 14.18
N GLY A 91 10.09 -6.08 12.94
CA GLY A 91 11.28 -5.31 12.59
C GLY A 91 11.31 -3.92 13.22
N ILE A 92 10.16 -3.24 13.26
CA ILE A 92 10.04 -1.91 13.90
C ILE A 92 10.18 -2.02 15.43
N ASP A 93 9.55 -3.03 16.04
CA ASP A 93 9.67 -3.33 17.47
C ASP A 93 11.14 -3.65 17.84
N HIS A 94 11.88 -4.32 16.95
CA HIS A 94 13.32 -4.51 17.10
C HIS A 94 14.09 -3.19 17.09
N ILE A 95 13.82 -2.26 16.16
CA ILE A 95 14.45 -0.92 16.17
C ILE A 95 14.17 -0.18 17.48
N LEU A 96 12.92 -0.20 17.98
CA LEU A 96 12.56 0.42 19.26
C LEU A 96 13.37 -0.17 20.43
N SER A 97 13.57 -1.49 20.43
CA SER A 97 14.34 -2.18 21.47
C SER A 97 15.82 -1.78 21.55
N LEU A 98 16.36 -1.19 20.48
CA LEU A 98 17.73 -0.67 20.44
C LEU A 98 17.86 0.72 21.08
N SER A 99 16.73 1.41 21.31
CA SER A 99 16.67 2.78 21.83
C SER A 99 17.62 3.74 21.10
N PRO A 100 17.50 3.88 19.76
CA PRO A 100 18.42 4.68 18.96
C PRO A 100 18.31 6.18 19.29
N GLU A 101 19.46 6.86 19.36
CA GLU A 101 19.51 8.32 19.40
C GLU A 101 19.34 8.91 17.99
N VAL A 102 19.82 8.22 16.96
CA VAL A 102 19.69 8.62 15.57
C VAL A 102 19.19 7.46 14.72
N VAL A 103 18.15 7.71 13.94
CA VAL A 103 17.57 6.74 13.00
C VAL A 103 17.79 7.27 11.58
N ILE A 104 18.53 6.52 10.78
CA ILE A 104 18.81 6.84 9.39
C ILE A 104 18.02 5.87 8.51
N GLY A 105 17.07 6.41 7.76
CA GLY A 105 16.40 5.68 6.69
C GLY A 105 17.28 5.63 5.43
N THR A 106 17.13 4.58 4.64
CA THR A 106 17.52 4.56 3.21
C THR A 106 16.81 5.65 2.40
N HIS A 107 15.70 6.17 2.93
CA HIS A 107 14.90 7.23 2.35
C HIS A 107 14.67 8.36 3.37
N GLY A 108 14.68 9.60 2.87
CA GLY A 108 14.32 10.77 3.65
C GLY A 108 15.40 11.26 4.62
N PRO A 109 15.08 12.28 5.44
CA PRO A 109 16.00 12.82 6.43
C PRO A 109 16.15 11.89 7.65
N PRO A 110 17.28 11.97 8.38
CA PRO A 110 17.44 11.24 9.63
C PRO A 110 16.51 11.78 10.72
N ILE A 111 16.08 10.91 11.64
CA ILE A 111 15.40 11.26 12.88
C ILE A 111 16.47 11.34 13.97
N VAL A 112 16.53 12.44 14.72
CA VAL A 112 17.62 12.73 15.66
C VAL A 112 17.05 13.10 17.03
N GLY A 113 17.63 12.52 18.08
CA GLY A 113 17.23 12.64 19.47
C GLY A 113 16.49 11.39 19.94
N ALA A 114 16.89 10.83 21.09
CA ALA A 114 16.34 9.58 21.60
C ALA A 114 14.82 9.62 21.82
N GLU A 115 14.33 10.63 22.55
CA GLU A 115 12.88 10.80 22.81
C GLU A 115 12.10 11.04 21.51
N PHE A 116 12.65 11.83 20.58
CA PHE A 116 11.99 12.08 19.31
C PHE A 116 11.94 10.82 18.43
N SER A 117 13.04 10.05 18.42
CA SER A 117 13.13 8.77 17.71
C SER A 117 12.14 7.75 18.27
N GLU A 118 12.07 7.58 19.58
CA GLU A 118 11.12 6.68 20.24
C GLU A 118 9.67 7.04 19.89
N ASN A 119 9.30 8.32 20.03
CA ASN A 119 7.96 8.79 19.74
C ASN A 119 7.56 8.58 18.27
N GLU A 120 8.44 8.95 17.33
CA GLU A 120 8.14 8.87 15.90
C GLU A 120 8.13 7.43 15.38
N ILE A 121 9.04 6.57 15.85
CA ILE A 121 9.02 5.14 15.51
C ILE A 121 7.77 4.47 16.10
N THR A 122 7.42 4.75 17.35
CA THR A 122 6.21 4.22 18.00
C THR A 122 4.96 4.64 17.24
N ARG A 123 4.85 5.92 16.87
CA ARG A 123 3.75 6.43 16.06
C ARG A 123 3.63 5.70 14.72
N TYR A 124 4.75 5.49 14.03
CA TYR A 124 4.78 4.77 12.75
C TYR A 124 4.32 3.31 12.91
N ARG A 125 4.85 2.62 13.92
CA ARG A 125 4.50 1.25 14.31
C ARG A 125 3.02 1.09 14.58
N ASP A 126 2.46 1.97 15.41
CA ASP A 126 1.07 1.90 15.86
C ASP A 126 0.07 2.08 14.71
N ARG A 127 0.44 2.79 13.64
CA ARG A 127 -0.42 2.92 12.45
C ARG A 127 -0.50 1.67 11.63
N ILE A 128 0.65 1.03 11.40
CA ILE A 128 0.68 -0.24 10.69
C ILE A 128 -0.12 -1.28 11.50
N GLN A 129 0.06 -1.29 12.82
CA GLN A 129 -0.73 -2.13 13.73
C GLN A 129 -2.22 -1.79 13.66
N PHE A 130 -2.58 -0.51 13.65
CA PHE A 130 -3.97 -0.07 13.55
C PHE A 130 -4.63 -0.60 12.28
N PHE A 131 -3.99 -0.47 11.11
CA PHE A 131 -4.53 -1.00 9.86
C PHE A 131 -4.74 -2.51 9.93
N TRP A 132 -3.76 -3.24 10.47
CA TRP A 132 -3.90 -4.68 10.69
C TRP A 132 -5.07 -5.02 11.61
N ASP A 133 -5.09 -4.48 12.83
CA ASP A 133 -6.07 -4.81 13.86
C ASP A 133 -7.49 -4.43 13.47
N GLN A 134 -7.69 -3.23 12.90
CA GLN A 134 -9.02 -2.80 12.48
C GLN A 134 -9.53 -3.58 11.27
N THR A 135 -8.64 -3.92 10.33
CA THR A 135 -9.02 -4.74 9.18
C THR A 135 -9.42 -6.15 9.63
N VAL A 136 -8.61 -6.80 10.47
CA VAL A 136 -8.94 -8.13 11.04
C VAL A 136 -10.24 -8.07 11.84
N ARG A 137 -10.44 -7.03 12.64
CA ARG A 137 -11.68 -6.82 13.40
C ARG A 137 -12.90 -6.67 12.50
N GLY A 138 -12.80 -5.90 11.41
CA GLY A 138 -13.89 -5.74 10.44
C GLY A 138 -14.19 -7.05 9.69
N ILE A 139 -13.16 -7.80 9.31
CA ILE A 139 -13.29 -9.14 8.73
C ILE A 139 -14.05 -10.06 9.69
N ASN A 140 -13.69 -10.07 10.96
CA ASN A 140 -14.36 -10.89 11.98
C ASN A 140 -15.82 -10.48 12.23
N LYS A 141 -16.19 -9.25 11.86
CA LYS A 141 -17.58 -8.78 11.87
C LYS A 141 -18.34 -9.09 10.58
N GLY A 142 -17.71 -9.76 9.61
CA GLY A 142 -18.30 -10.11 8.32
C GLY A 142 -18.38 -8.94 7.34
N MET A 143 -17.59 -7.87 7.55
CA MET A 143 -17.56 -6.74 6.63
C MET A 143 -16.94 -7.14 5.29
N ASP A 144 -17.54 -6.68 4.20
CA ASP A 144 -16.93 -6.76 2.87
C ASP A 144 -15.85 -5.67 2.67
N LEU A 145 -15.16 -5.69 1.53
CA LEU A 145 -14.08 -4.76 1.26
C LEU A 145 -14.55 -3.30 1.20
N GLU A 146 -15.74 -3.03 0.66
CA GLU A 146 -16.28 -1.67 0.55
C GLU A 146 -16.61 -1.10 1.93
N GLN A 147 -17.17 -1.93 2.81
CA GLN A 147 -17.43 -1.59 4.20
C GLN A 147 -16.12 -1.40 4.98
N LEU A 148 -15.13 -2.27 4.76
CA LEU A 148 -13.83 -2.21 5.44
C LEU A 148 -13.08 -0.92 5.13
N THR A 149 -13.03 -0.50 3.87
CA THR A 149 -12.32 0.74 3.48
C THR A 149 -12.98 1.98 4.06
N GLN A 150 -14.28 1.98 4.30
CA GLN A 150 -14.97 3.06 5.03
C GLN A 150 -14.79 2.97 6.55
N PHE A 151 -14.72 1.75 7.09
CA PHE A 151 -14.61 1.48 8.53
C PHE A 151 -13.21 1.79 9.07
N VAL A 152 -12.17 1.43 8.33
CA VAL A 152 -10.78 1.57 8.75
C VAL A 152 -10.18 2.86 8.18
N GLN A 153 -10.22 3.91 8.98
CA GLN A 153 -9.70 5.23 8.64
C GLN A 153 -8.84 5.76 9.78
N LEU A 154 -7.72 6.40 9.43
CA LEU A 154 -6.88 7.06 10.43
C LEU A 154 -7.61 8.31 10.98
N PRO A 155 -7.54 8.58 12.29
CA PRO A 155 -8.07 9.82 12.85
C PRO A 155 -7.31 11.04 12.30
N LYS A 156 -7.98 12.20 12.20
CA LYS A 156 -7.37 13.44 11.68
C LYS A 156 -6.14 13.92 12.45
N SER A 157 -6.10 13.66 13.76
CA SER A 157 -4.93 13.97 14.61
C SER A 157 -3.67 13.22 14.17
N GLU A 158 -3.81 12.18 13.36
CA GLU A 158 -2.70 11.40 12.84
C GLU A 158 -2.05 12.02 11.59
N GLU A 159 -2.49 13.16 11.07
CA GLU A 159 -1.81 13.83 9.95
C GLU A 159 -0.61 14.73 10.39
N GLU A 160 -0.34 14.77 11.69
CA GLU A 160 0.60 15.71 12.32
C GLU A 160 2.08 15.41 12.02
N SER A 161 2.47 14.14 11.78
CA SER A 161 3.85 13.77 11.42
C SER A 161 4.01 13.48 9.93
N TYR A 162 5.15 13.90 9.35
CA TYR A 162 5.48 13.65 7.95
C TYR A 162 5.69 12.16 7.65
N LEU A 163 6.17 11.34 8.61
CA LEU A 163 6.41 9.89 8.48
C LEU A 163 5.15 9.06 8.18
N THR A 164 4.02 9.73 8.15
CA THR A 164 2.82 9.24 8.78
C THR A 164 1.60 9.72 7.97
N ARG A 165 1.80 10.81 7.22
CA ARG A 165 0.91 11.28 6.17
C ARG A 165 0.78 10.25 5.05
N GLN A 166 -0.45 10.19 4.54
CA GLN A 166 -0.87 9.29 3.49
C GLN A 166 -0.51 9.82 2.08
N PHE A 167 0.76 10.17 1.86
CA PHE A 167 1.24 10.64 0.54
C PHE A 167 1.70 9.51 -0.38
N TYR A 168 1.99 8.34 0.19
CA TYR A 168 2.43 7.16 -0.55
C TYR A 168 1.47 5.99 -0.31
N GLY A 169 1.33 5.57 0.94
CA GLY A 169 0.32 4.62 1.36
C GLY A 169 -0.99 5.29 1.76
N LEU A 170 -2.11 4.69 1.35
CA LEU A 170 -3.47 5.10 1.73
C LEU A 170 -4.13 4.00 2.56
N ALA A 171 -5.04 4.39 3.46
CA ALA A 171 -5.81 3.49 4.31
C ALA A 171 -6.51 2.41 3.47
N GLU A 172 -7.17 2.81 2.39
CA GLU A 172 -7.91 1.93 1.50
C GLU A 172 -7.00 0.89 0.84
N HIS A 173 -5.77 1.28 0.51
CA HIS A 173 -4.78 0.37 -0.05
C HIS A 173 -4.33 -0.66 1.00
N HIS A 174 -4.02 -0.22 2.22
CA HIS A 174 -3.63 -1.13 3.30
C HIS A 174 -4.73 -2.15 3.61
N VAL A 175 -5.95 -1.65 3.78
CA VAL A 175 -7.13 -2.46 4.10
C VAL A 175 -7.38 -3.50 3.02
N GLY A 176 -7.39 -3.09 1.74
CA GLY A 176 -7.63 -4.01 0.64
C GLY A 176 -6.55 -5.08 0.53
N GLN A 177 -5.30 -4.73 0.80
CA GLN A 177 -4.18 -5.66 0.71
C GLN A 177 -4.16 -6.64 1.87
N ILE A 178 -4.43 -6.19 3.09
CA ILE A 178 -4.56 -7.06 4.27
C ILE A 178 -5.75 -8.02 4.08
N GLN A 179 -6.90 -7.53 3.63
CA GLN A 179 -8.07 -8.36 3.42
C GLN A 179 -7.85 -9.40 2.32
N ASN A 180 -7.29 -9.02 1.17
CA ASN A 180 -6.96 -9.96 0.10
C ASN A 180 -5.89 -10.97 0.51
N GLY A 181 -4.87 -10.55 1.26
CA GLY A 181 -3.82 -11.44 1.76
C GLY A 181 -4.34 -12.49 2.73
N LEU A 182 -5.31 -12.12 3.57
CA LEU A 182 -5.89 -13.03 4.58
C LEU A 182 -7.01 -13.91 4.04
N ARG A 183 -7.84 -13.42 3.11
CA ARG A 183 -9.05 -14.12 2.63
C ARG A 183 -8.99 -14.55 1.17
N GLY A 184 -7.98 -14.12 0.43
CA GLY A 184 -7.93 -14.29 -1.01
C GLY A 184 -8.91 -13.38 -1.75
N TRP A 185 -9.09 -13.66 -3.04
CA TRP A 185 -9.88 -12.83 -3.97
C TRP A 185 -11.40 -12.95 -3.80
N PHE A 186 -11.88 -14.05 -3.24
CA PHE A 186 -13.31 -14.33 -3.14
C PHE A 186 -13.91 -13.65 -1.91
N ASP A 187 -14.82 -12.69 -2.14
CA ASP A 187 -15.43 -11.89 -1.07
C ASP A 187 -16.60 -12.58 -0.35
N GLY A 188 -16.95 -13.81 -0.75
CA GLY A 188 -18.05 -14.57 -0.18
C GLY A 188 -19.38 -14.39 -0.91
N ASN A 189 -19.48 -13.48 -1.89
CA ASN A 189 -20.70 -13.28 -2.68
C ASN A 189 -20.70 -14.20 -3.93
N PRO A 190 -21.57 -15.23 -4.01
CA PRO A 190 -21.60 -16.15 -5.15
C PRO A 190 -21.87 -15.47 -6.49
N ALA A 191 -22.55 -14.31 -6.49
CA ALA A 191 -22.81 -13.53 -7.72
C ALA A 191 -21.52 -12.97 -8.36
N LYS A 192 -20.43 -12.89 -7.58
CA LYS A 192 -19.11 -12.45 -8.05
C LYS A 192 -18.15 -13.61 -8.32
N LEU A 193 -18.56 -14.86 -8.05
CA LEU A 193 -17.71 -16.03 -8.18
C LEU A 193 -17.38 -16.35 -9.65
N PHE A 194 -18.33 -16.12 -10.55
CA PHE A 194 -18.19 -16.32 -11.99
C PHE A 194 -18.57 -15.03 -12.72
N PRO A 195 -17.69 -14.01 -12.73
CA PRO A 195 -18.01 -12.76 -13.38
C PRO A 195 -18.15 -12.95 -14.88
N ASP A 196 -19.22 -12.40 -15.46
CA ASP A 196 -19.35 -12.22 -16.91
C ASP A 196 -18.14 -11.45 -17.48
N ASN A 197 -17.85 -11.66 -18.76
CA ASN A 197 -16.95 -10.76 -19.47
C ASN A 197 -17.43 -9.31 -19.29
N PRO A 198 -16.55 -8.35 -18.93
CA PRO A 198 -16.95 -6.96 -18.69
C PRO A 198 -17.76 -6.34 -19.83
N SER A 199 -17.48 -6.69 -21.09
CA SER A 199 -18.23 -6.20 -22.25
C SER A 199 -19.65 -6.75 -22.28
N ASP A 200 -19.82 -8.07 -22.14
CA ASP A 200 -21.14 -8.73 -22.14
C ASP A 200 -22.01 -8.21 -21.00
N ARG A 201 -21.41 -8.01 -19.82
CA ARG A 201 -22.09 -7.41 -18.66
C ARG A 201 -22.57 -5.99 -18.96
N ALA A 202 -21.74 -5.17 -19.61
CA ALA A 202 -22.10 -3.80 -19.98
C ALA A 202 -23.27 -3.78 -20.98
N GLU A 203 -23.25 -4.64 -21.99
CA GLU A 203 -24.33 -4.73 -22.98
C GLU A 203 -25.66 -5.12 -22.34
N LYS A 204 -25.67 -6.15 -21.48
CA LYS A 204 -26.86 -6.56 -20.72
C LYS A 204 -27.41 -5.41 -19.87
N LEU A 205 -26.52 -4.65 -19.19
CA LEU A 205 -26.92 -3.49 -18.38
C LEU A 205 -27.54 -2.39 -19.24
N VAL A 206 -26.89 -1.98 -20.34
CA VAL A 206 -27.40 -0.93 -21.24
C VAL A 206 -28.74 -1.33 -21.85
N HIS A 207 -28.88 -2.58 -22.29
CA HIS A 207 -30.16 -3.10 -22.77
C HIS A 207 -31.23 -3.06 -21.67
N GLY A 208 -30.91 -3.49 -20.45
CA GLY A 208 -31.80 -3.44 -19.29
C GLY A 208 -32.24 -2.02 -18.89
N PHE A 209 -31.40 -1.01 -19.10
CA PHE A 209 -31.74 0.41 -18.88
C PHE A 209 -32.52 1.06 -20.04
N GLY A 210 -32.87 0.30 -21.08
CA GLY A 210 -33.69 0.76 -22.21
C GLY A 210 -32.87 1.35 -23.35
N GLY A 211 -31.64 0.86 -23.55
CA GLY A 211 -30.78 1.22 -24.67
C GLY A 211 -29.78 2.33 -24.35
N VAL A 212 -28.93 2.61 -25.34
CA VAL A 212 -27.78 3.51 -25.20
C VAL A 212 -28.24 4.94 -24.91
N GLU A 213 -29.21 5.48 -25.67
CA GLU A 213 -29.62 6.89 -25.51
C GLU A 213 -30.21 7.14 -24.12
N ARG A 214 -31.05 6.21 -23.63
CA ARG A 214 -31.67 6.33 -22.31
C ARG A 214 -30.63 6.25 -21.19
N THR A 215 -29.68 5.33 -21.30
CA THR A 215 -28.59 5.18 -20.31
C THR A 215 -27.72 6.44 -20.25
N GLN A 216 -27.40 7.02 -21.42
CA GLN A 216 -26.63 8.28 -21.50
C GLN A 216 -27.38 9.45 -20.87
N ALA A 217 -28.66 9.64 -21.20
CA ALA A 217 -29.47 10.73 -20.64
C ALA A 217 -29.61 10.63 -19.10
N ILE A 218 -29.68 9.41 -18.56
CA ILE A 218 -29.67 9.18 -17.11
C ILE A 218 -28.31 9.59 -16.51
N ALA A 219 -27.20 9.15 -17.12
CA ALA A 219 -25.85 9.50 -16.66
C ALA A 219 -25.60 11.02 -16.66
N GLU A 220 -26.00 11.72 -17.72
CA GLU A 220 -25.87 13.19 -17.84
C GLU A 220 -26.64 13.96 -16.77
N ARG A 221 -27.82 13.46 -16.35
CA ARG A 221 -28.57 14.08 -15.25
C ARG A 221 -27.88 13.91 -13.91
N HIS A 222 -27.22 12.77 -13.68
CA HIS A 222 -26.45 12.55 -12.45
C HIS A 222 -25.16 13.38 -12.43
N LEU A 223 -24.53 13.55 -13.61
CA LEU A 223 -23.41 14.48 -13.83
C LEU A 223 -23.76 15.90 -13.38
N GLN A 224 -24.87 16.45 -13.90
CA GLN A 224 -25.31 17.80 -13.56
C GLN A 224 -25.67 18.00 -12.09
N LYS A 225 -26.00 16.91 -11.38
CA LYS A 225 -26.36 16.94 -9.95
C LYS A 225 -25.18 16.70 -9.01
N GLY A 226 -23.97 16.42 -9.51
CA GLY A 226 -22.78 16.15 -8.69
C GLY A 226 -22.87 14.85 -7.86
N THR A 227 -23.75 13.91 -8.23
CA THR A 227 -23.99 12.67 -7.46
C THR A 227 -23.27 11.49 -8.10
N PHE A 228 -21.95 11.40 -7.88
CA PHE A 228 -21.08 10.54 -8.70
C PHE A 228 -20.55 9.25 -8.06
N GLY A 229 -20.74 9.05 -6.76
CA GLY A 229 -20.05 7.98 -6.00
C GLY A 229 -20.17 6.57 -6.58
N GLY A 230 -21.24 6.26 -7.33
CA GLY A 230 -21.47 4.92 -7.91
C GLY A 230 -20.98 4.69 -9.35
N LEU A 231 -20.76 5.74 -10.16
CA LEU A 231 -20.47 5.60 -11.60
C LEU A 231 -19.03 5.15 -11.91
N LEU A 232 -18.09 5.37 -10.97
CA LEU A 232 -16.70 4.95 -11.10
C LEU A 232 -16.51 3.42 -11.00
N SER A 233 -17.42 2.71 -10.34
CA SER A 233 -17.37 1.24 -10.22
C SER A 233 -17.56 0.51 -11.56
N TYR A 234 -18.14 1.19 -12.57
CA TYR A 234 -18.37 0.64 -13.92
C TYR A 234 -17.27 1.01 -14.93
N ARG A 235 -16.17 1.64 -14.48
CA ARG A 235 -15.01 2.08 -15.27
C ARG A 235 -14.48 1.05 -16.28
N ALA A 236 -14.32 -0.20 -15.85
CA ALA A 236 -13.68 -1.24 -16.64
C ALA A 236 -14.62 -1.81 -17.74
N SER A 237 -15.93 -1.78 -17.51
CA SER A 237 -16.92 -2.36 -18.41
C SER A 237 -17.26 -1.45 -19.59
N PHE A 238 -17.13 -0.12 -19.44
CA PHE A 238 -17.49 0.84 -20.48
C PHE A 238 -16.32 1.30 -21.38
N TRP A 239 -15.07 0.91 -21.09
CA TRP A 239 -13.91 1.33 -21.88
C TRP A 239 -13.95 0.82 -23.33
N ASN A 240 -14.68 -0.27 -23.59
CA ASN A 240 -14.89 -0.82 -24.94
C ASN A 240 -16.20 -0.39 -25.60
N THR A 241 -17.04 0.40 -24.91
CA THR A 241 -18.24 0.99 -25.50
C THR A 241 -17.99 2.42 -25.97
N THR A 242 -18.88 2.89 -26.85
CA THR A 242 -18.81 4.09 -27.71
C THR A 242 -18.10 5.32 -27.10
N THR A 243 -17.44 6.11 -27.95
CA THR A 243 -16.60 7.30 -27.68
C THR A 243 -17.18 8.32 -26.67
N VAL A 244 -18.49 8.34 -26.46
CA VAL A 244 -19.19 9.24 -25.53
C VAL A 244 -19.02 8.81 -24.05
N LEU A 245 -19.06 7.51 -23.74
CA LEU A 245 -18.86 7.02 -22.37
C LEU A 245 -17.41 7.27 -21.89
N LYS A 246 -16.45 7.22 -22.82
CA LYS A 246 -15.06 7.62 -22.57
C LYS A 246 -14.94 9.09 -22.16
N LYS A 247 -15.70 10.01 -22.78
CA LYS A 247 -15.70 11.44 -22.41
C LYS A 247 -16.26 11.68 -21.01
N ILE A 248 -17.33 10.98 -20.63
CA ILE A 248 -17.90 11.06 -19.28
C ILE A 248 -16.88 10.59 -18.22
N ILE A 249 -16.18 9.48 -18.48
CA ILE A 249 -15.13 8.94 -17.59
C ILE A 249 -13.94 9.91 -17.44
N VAL A 250 -13.52 10.56 -18.53
CA VAL A 250 -12.39 11.52 -18.52
C VAL A 250 -12.74 12.80 -17.75
N LEU A 251 -13.97 13.30 -17.86
CA LEU A 251 -14.41 14.52 -17.15
C LEU A 251 -14.46 14.30 -15.63
N THR A 252 -14.96 13.15 -15.16
CA THR A 252 -14.92 12.77 -13.74
C THR A 252 -13.52 12.70 -13.15
N TRP A 253 -12.50 12.40 -13.97
CA TRP A 253 -11.13 12.28 -13.49
C TRP A 253 -10.46 13.64 -13.25
N LYS A 254 -10.77 14.63 -14.10
CA LYS A 254 -10.31 16.00 -13.92
C LYS A 254 -10.88 16.62 -12.65
N GLU A 255 -12.15 16.37 -12.34
CA GLU A 255 -12.79 16.91 -11.14
C GLU A 255 -12.22 16.32 -9.84
N LEU A 256 -11.89 15.03 -9.81
CA LEU A 256 -11.28 14.37 -8.64
C LEU A 256 -9.83 14.83 -8.36
N LEU A 257 -9.02 15.04 -9.41
CA LEU A 257 -7.65 15.54 -9.25
C LEU A 257 -7.56 17.03 -8.88
N THR A 258 -8.65 17.78 -9.02
CA THR A 258 -8.74 19.17 -8.58
C THR A 258 -9.23 19.35 -7.14
N PHE A 259 -9.61 18.25 -6.45
CA PHE A 259 -10.12 18.27 -5.06
C PHE A 259 -9.16 17.62 -4.03
N SER A 260 -7.90 17.35 -4.40
CA SER A 260 -6.85 16.93 -3.47
C SER A 260 -5.88 18.05 -3.13
#